data_AF-A0A3S1A2M5-F1
#
_entry.id   AF-A0A3S1A2M5-F1
#
_cell.length_a   1.000
_cell.length_b   1.000
_cell.length_c   1.000
_cell.angle_alpha   90.00
_cell.angle_beta   90.00
_cell.angle_gamma   90.00
#
_symmetry.space_group_name_H-M   'P 1'
#
loop_
_entity.id
_entity.type
_entity.pdbx_description
1 polymer ?
#
loop_
_entity_poly.entity_id
_entity_poly.type
_entity_poly.pdbx_seq_one_letter_code
_entity_poly.pdbx_strand_id
1 'polypeptide(L)'
;MWTIYLHGGDGNDTLRVRNSDNNYLIGDAGDDILDGAAGWDYLKGGTGNDTFLFGRGSGSDVIQQDGDAQGETDTVLFGPGVAADQLWFRQNGDSLEISIIGTSNKITMKATEVEQFKTSDGKTLLDSQVHNLVQAMAAFSPPAAGQTTLPVNYQSSLNTVIAANWQ
;
A
#
# COMPACT_ATOMS: atom_id res chain seq x y z
N MET A 1 -25.31 -7.43 5.08
CA MET A 1 -23.88 -7.12 4.92
C MET A 1 -23.18 -7.85 6.04
N TRP A 2 -22.26 -8.76 5.73
CA TRP A 2 -21.55 -9.56 6.72
C TRP A 2 -20.07 -9.23 6.63
N THR A 3 -19.54 -8.62 7.69
CA THR A 3 -18.10 -8.43 7.85
C THR A 3 -17.44 -9.78 8.06
N ILE A 4 -16.43 -10.09 7.26
CA ILE A 4 -15.58 -11.27 7.46
C ILE A 4 -14.46 -10.89 8.42
N TYR A 5 -14.19 -11.79 9.38
CA TYR A 5 -13.03 -11.76 10.26
C TYR A 5 -12.18 -13.00 9.95
N LEU A 6 -10.96 -12.80 9.46
CA LEU A 6 -10.00 -13.87 9.21
C LEU A 6 -8.82 -13.74 10.16
N HIS A 7 -8.41 -14.88 10.70
CA HIS A 7 -7.19 -15.08 11.49
C HIS A 7 -6.38 -16.19 10.85
N GLY A 8 -5.09 -15.97 10.58
CA GLY A 8 -4.18 -17.01 10.07
C GLY A 8 -3.79 -17.98 11.18
N GLY A 9 -3.29 -17.43 12.29
CA GLY A 9 -2.82 -18.18 13.43
C GLY A 9 -1.31 -18.39 13.36
N ASP A 10 -0.83 -19.59 13.71
CA ASP A 10 0.59 -19.93 13.59
C ASP A 10 0.89 -20.48 12.19
N GLY A 11 1.98 -20.01 11.58
CA GLY A 11 2.47 -20.45 10.29
C GLY A 11 2.24 -19.40 9.19
N ASN A 12 2.74 -19.69 7.98
CA ASN A 12 2.62 -18.78 6.86
C ASN A 12 1.26 -18.98 6.19
N ASP A 13 0.38 -18.00 6.30
CA ASP A 13 -0.99 -18.07 5.85
C ASP A 13 -1.27 -17.20 4.63
N THR A 14 -2.45 -17.43 4.05
CA THR A 14 -2.96 -16.63 2.93
C THR A 14 -4.41 -16.29 3.17
N LEU A 15 -4.63 -15.06 3.61
CA LEU A 15 -5.94 -14.53 3.97
C LEU A 15 -6.46 -13.72 2.80
N ARG A 16 -7.53 -14.22 2.15
CA ARG A 16 -8.19 -13.51 1.05
C ARG A 16 -9.69 -13.50 1.22
N VAL A 17 -10.28 -12.33 1.08
CA VAL A 17 -11.72 -12.17 0.89
C VAL A 17 -12.02 -11.95 -0.60
N ARG A 18 -13.30 -12.04 -0.99
CA ARG A 18 -13.75 -11.89 -2.39
C ARG A 18 -15.07 -11.11 -2.49
N ASN A 19 -15.35 -10.29 -1.49
CA ASN A 19 -16.53 -9.43 -1.46
C ASN A 19 -16.09 -7.97 -1.67
N SER A 20 -17.07 -7.06 -1.58
CA SER A 20 -16.84 -5.61 -1.59
C SER A 20 -17.25 -4.97 -0.25
N ASP A 21 -17.41 -5.81 0.78
CA ASP A 21 -17.83 -5.39 2.12
C ASP A 21 -16.57 -5.02 2.92
N ASN A 22 -16.76 -4.45 4.12
CA ASN A 22 -15.63 -4.16 5.00
C ASN A 22 -15.24 -5.43 5.77
N ASN A 23 -13.97 -5.81 5.76
CA ASN A 23 -13.46 -7.01 6.42
C ASN A 23 -12.27 -6.70 7.36
N TYR A 24 -11.94 -7.66 8.21
CA TYR A 24 -10.80 -7.62 9.13
C TYR A 24 -9.96 -8.88 8.90
N LEU A 25 -8.71 -8.70 8.49
CA LEU A 25 -7.76 -9.78 8.25
C LEU A 25 -6.56 -9.60 9.17
N ILE A 26 -6.26 -10.62 9.96
CA ILE A 26 -5.14 -10.66 10.91
C ILE A 26 -4.32 -11.92 10.60
N GLY A 27 -3.07 -11.76 10.15
CA GLY A 27 -2.18 -12.89 9.83
C GLY A 27 -1.80 -13.69 11.07
N ASP A 28 -1.48 -12.98 12.15
CA ASP A 28 -0.98 -13.50 13.44
C ASP A 28 0.53 -13.81 13.41
N ALA A 29 0.98 -15.05 13.27
CA ALA A 29 2.40 -15.38 13.34
C ALA A 29 2.89 -16.18 12.13
N GLY A 30 3.77 -15.61 11.32
CA GLY A 30 4.33 -16.26 10.14
C GLY A 30 4.53 -15.23 9.03
N ASP A 31 5.06 -15.65 7.88
CA ASP A 31 5.11 -14.76 6.72
C ASP A 31 3.76 -14.84 5.97
N ASP A 32 2.87 -13.87 6.20
CA ASP A 32 1.49 -13.94 5.73
C ASP A 32 1.23 -13.15 4.44
N ILE A 33 0.20 -13.57 3.69
CA ILE A 33 -0.29 -12.83 2.52
C ILE A 33 -1.74 -12.41 2.75
N LEU A 34 -1.98 -11.09 2.78
CA LEU A 34 -3.29 -10.50 3.05
C LEU A 34 -3.84 -9.78 1.81
N ASP A 35 -5.08 -10.10 1.44
CA ASP A 35 -5.84 -9.47 0.35
C ASP A 35 -7.27 -9.15 0.80
N GLY A 36 -7.51 -7.87 1.08
CA GLY A 36 -8.83 -7.33 1.46
C GLY A 36 -9.84 -7.31 0.30
N ALA A 37 -9.41 -7.59 -0.94
CA ALA A 37 -10.21 -7.37 -2.14
C ALA A 37 -10.77 -5.93 -2.17
N ALA A 38 -12.04 -5.74 -2.47
CA ALA A 38 -12.65 -4.42 -2.47
C ALA A 38 -13.32 -4.16 -1.12
N GLY A 39 -13.41 -2.88 -0.73
CA GLY A 39 -14.16 -2.51 0.47
C GLY A 39 -13.41 -1.45 1.25
N TRP A 40 -13.71 -1.35 2.54
CA TRP A 40 -12.79 -0.76 3.49
C TRP A 40 -12.30 -1.87 4.38
N ASP A 41 -11.04 -2.28 4.23
CA ASP A 41 -10.51 -3.42 4.94
C ASP A 41 -9.46 -3.02 5.96
N TYR A 42 -9.51 -3.68 7.12
CA TYR A 42 -8.48 -3.60 8.15
C TYR A 42 -7.54 -4.78 8.00
N LEU A 43 -6.27 -4.51 7.77
CA LEU A 43 -5.24 -5.51 7.54
C LEU A 43 -4.16 -5.39 8.61
N LYS A 44 -3.83 -6.51 9.24
CA LYS A 44 -2.72 -6.62 10.18
C LYS A 44 -1.96 -7.90 9.86
N GLY A 45 -0.66 -7.77 9.59
CA GLY A 45 0.18 -8.92 9.29
C GLY A 45 0.43 -9.71 10.57
N GLY A 46 1.07 -9.08 11.55
CA GLY A 46 1.43 -9.72 12.80
C GLY A 46 2.95 -9.80 12.93
N THR A 47 3.49 -10.95 13.32
CA THR A 47 4.94 -11.18 13.33
C THR A 47 5.36 -12.01 12.12
N GLY A 48 6.51 -11.72 11.53
CA GLY A 48 6.99 -12.32 10.29
C GLY A 48 7.17 -11.29 9.20
N ASN A 49 7.41 -11.74 7.96
CA ASN A 49 7.52 -10.84 6.80
C ASN A 49 6.21 -10.89 6.00
N ASP A 50 5.35 -9.92 6.23
CA ASP A 50 3.99 -9.94 5.71
C ASP A 50 3.87 -9.23 4.37
N THR A 51 2.95 -9.69 3.54
CA THR A 51 2.66 -9.12 2.23
C THR A 51 1.21 -8.69 2.11
N PHE A 52 1.01 -7.38 1.98
CA PHE A 52 -0.30 -6.76 1.75
C PHE A 52 -0.51 -6.53 0.26
N LEU A 53 -1.49 -7.23 -0.33
CA LEU A 53 -1.84 -7.06 -1.74
C LEU A 53 -2.75 -5.85 -1.92
N PHE A 54 -2.35 -4.93 -2.78
CA PHE A 54 -3.14 -3.73 -3.05
C PHE A 54 -3.15 -3.41 -4.54
N GLY A 55 -4.25 -2.88 -5.06
CA GLY A 55 -4.36 -2.62 -6.49
C GLY A 55 -5.61 -1.86 -6.90
N ARG A 56 -5.83 -1.83 -8.21
CA ARG A 56 -7.05 -1.25 -8.79
C ARG A 56 -8.25 -2.11 -8.36
N GLY A 57 -9.24 -1.46 -7.77
CA GLY A 57 -10.42 -2.13 -7.23
C GLY A 57 -10.33 -2.49 -5.75
N SER A 58 -9.18 -2.27 -5.08
CA SER A 58 -9.01 -2.68 -3.67
C SER A 58 -9.84 -1.89 -2.65
N GLY A 59 -10.54 -0.83 -3.08
CA GLY A 59 -11.23 0.06 -2.15
C GLY A 59 -10.27 0.90 -1.29
N SER A 60 -10.57 1.08 0.00
CA SER A 60 -9.87 1.99 0.90
C SER A 60 -9.41 1.27 2.16
N ASP A 61 -8.16 0.84 2.19
CA ASP A 61 -7.68 -0.07 3.23
C ASP A 61 -6.85 0.65 4.29
N VAL A 62 -6.78 0.04 5.47
CA VAL A 62 -5.91 0.45 6.57
C VAL A 62 -5.01 -0.72 6.94
N ILE A 63 -3.70 -0.50 6.91
CA ILE A 63 -2.74 -1.39 7.55
C ILE A 63 -2.45 -0.84 8.94
N GLN A 64 -2.38 -1.71 9.93
CA GLN A 64 -1.91 -1.36 11.27
C GLN A 64 -1.14 -2.53 11.86
N GLN A 65 0.16 -2.35 12.04
CA GLN A 65 1.04 -3.32 12.69
C GLN A 65 1.25 -2.96 14.17
N ASP A 66 1.44 -3.98 15.01
CA ASP A 66 1.81 -3.81 16.43
C ASP A 66 3.33 -3.81 16.62
N GLY A 67 4.04 -3.10 15.75
CA GLY A 67 5.49 -2.89 15.81
C GLY A 67 6.30 -4.14 15.44
N ASP A 68 7.27 -3.94 14.54
CA ASP A 68 8.00 -5.04 13.95
C ASP A 68 9.07 -5.58 14.90
N ALA A 69 9.24 -6.90 14.92
CA ALA A 69 10.43 -7.49 15.49
C ALA A 69 11.65 -7.09 14.64
N GLN A 70 12.81 -6.99 15.28
CA GLN A 70 14.02 -6.55 14.60
C GLN A 70 14.38 -7.50 13.44
N GLY A 71 14.34 -6.99 12.21
CA GLY A 71 14.73 -7.72 11.00
C GLY A 71 13.57 -8.26 10.16
N GLU A 72 12.33 -7.99 10.55
CA GLU A 72 11.15 -8.21 9.70
C GLU A 72 11.15 -7.24 8.51
N THR A 73 10.51 -7.64 7.42
CA THR A 73 10.44 -6.88 6.17
C THR A 73 9.06 -7.06 5.56
N ASP A 74 8.16 -6.21 6.00
CA ASP A 74 6.82 -6.13 5.46
C ASP A 74 6.82 -5.49 4.09
N THR A 75 5.86 -5.91 3.26
CA THR A 75 5.74 -5.48 1.88
C THR A 75 4.31 -5.11 1.52
N VAL A 76 4.09 -3.90 1.00
CA VAL A 76 2.92 -3.63 0.16
C VAL A 76 3.26 -4.00 -1.27
N LEU A 77 2.55 -4.98 -1.82
CA LEU A 77 2.70 -5.42 -3.20
C LEU A 77 1.56 -4.87 -4.07
N PHE A 78 1.90 -3.94 -4.95
CA PHE A 78 1.00 -3.39 -5.93
C PHE A 78 0.79 -4.37 -7.10
N GLY A 79 -0.47 -4.75 -7.30
CA GLY A 79 -0.88 -5.71 -8.31
C GLY A 79 -0.64 -5.25 -9.77
N PRO A 80 -0.91 -6.13 -10.75
CA PRO A 80 -0.74 -5.83 -12.17
C PRO A 80 -1.49 -4.56 -12.61
N GLY A 81 -0.86 -3.76 -13.47
CA GLY A 81 -1.45 -2.52 -13.98
C GLY A 81 -1.42 -1.35 -13.01
N VAL A 82 -0.59 -1.44 -11.96
CA VAL A 82 -0.21 -0.34 -11.07
C VAL A 82 1.31 -0.17 -11.15
N ALA A 83 1.74 0.81 -11.93
CA ALA A 83 3.15 1.20 -12.02
C ALA A 83 3.51 2.26 -10.96
N ALA A 84 4.81 2.43 -10.69
CA ALA A 84 5.33 3.39 -9.70
C ALA A 84 4.86 4.83 -9.95
N ASP A 85 4.72 5.25 -11.22
CA ASP A 85 4.22 6.56 -11.62
C ASP A 85 2.68 6.70 -11.59
N GLN A 86 1.98 5.64 -11.20
CA GLN A 86 0.54 5.66 -10.95
C GLN A 86 0.21 5.75 -9.45
N LEU A 87 1.22 5.78 -8.60
CA LEU A 87 1.08 5.88 -7.15
C LEU A 87 1.28 7.32 -6.70
N TRP A 88 0.40 7.78 -5.81
CA TRP A 88 0.49 9.09 -5.18
C TRP A 88 0.68 8.93 -3.68
N PHE A 89 1.85 9.35 -3.19
CA PHE A 89 2.23 9.30 -1.79
C PHE A 89 1.95 10.64 -1.12
N ARG A 90 1.31 10.60 0.05
CA ARG A 90 0.97 11.80 0.81
C ARG A 90 1.07 11.53 2.29
N GLN A 91 1.68 12.46 3.03
CA GLN A 91 1.55 12.50 4.48
C GLN A 91 0.24 13.20 4.86
N ASN A 92 -0.55 12.58 5.72
CA ASN A 92 -1.79 13.13 6.28
C ASN A 92 -1.78 12.95 7.81
N GLY A 93 -1.35 13.98 8.54
CA GLY A 93 -1.06 13.85 9.97
C GLY A 93 0.09 12.87 10.19
N ASP A 94 -0.12 11.87 11.04
CA ASP A 94 0.88 10.82 11.33
C ASP A 94 0.79 9.62 10.37
N SER A 95 -0.18 9.63 9.45
CA SER A 95 -0.38 8.56 8.48
C SER A 95 0.23 8.88 7.11
N LEU A 96 0.82 7.86 6.51
CA LEU A 96 1.09 7.77 5.08
C LEU A 96 -0.18 7.30 4.36
N GLU A 97 -0.57 8.04 3.33
CA GLU A 97 -1.60 7.66 2.38
C GLU A 97 -0.95 7.38 1.02
N ILE A 98 -1.28 6.23 0.43
CA ILE A 98 -0.87 5.89 -0.94
C ILE A 98 -2.12 5.64 -1.76
N SER A 99 -2.32 6.41 -2.82
CA SER A 99 -3.47 6.25 -3.72
C SER A 99 -3.07 5.91 -5.13
N ILE A 100 -3.95 5.22 -5.85
CA ILE A 100 -3.77 4.90 -7.26
C ILE A 100 -4.46 5.97 -8.10
N ILE A 101 -3.67 6.68 -8.92
CA ILE A 101 -4.14 7.75 -9.79
C ILE A 101 -5.27 7.25 -10.70
N GLY A 102 -6.38 7.99 -10.70
CA GLY A 102 -7.58 7.69 -11.48
C GLY A 102 -8.55 6.74 -10.81
N THR A 103 -8.37 6.47 -9.53
CA THR A 103 -9.27 5.62 -8.73
C THR A 103 -9.58 6.27 -7.39
N SER A 104 -10.55 5.69 -6.67
CA SER A 104 -10.73 5.94 -5.23
C SER A 104 -9.89 5.00 -4.36
N ASN A 105 -8.98 4.22 -4.96
CA ASN A 105 -8.21 3.24 -4.24
C ASN A 105 -7.13 3.93 -3.42
N LYS A 106 -7.14 3.68 -2.11
CA LYS A 106 -6.16 4.22 -1.17
C LYS A 106 -5.81 3.18 -0.12
N ILE A 107 -4.55 3.11 0.27
CA ILE A 107 -4.11 2.42 1.48
C ILE A 107 -3.54 3.44 2.46
N THR A 108 -3.85 3.27 3.74
CA THR A 108 -3.44 4.17 4.83
C THR A 108 -2.71 3.37 5.90
N MET A 109 -1.55 3.86 6.32
CA MET A 109 -0.70 3.20 7.33
C MET A 109 0.22 4.25 7.96
N LYS A 110 1.03 3.92 8.97
CA LYS A 110 2.20 4.74 9.29
C LYS A 110 3.33 4.41 8.32
N ALA A 111 4.18 5.40 8.00
CA ALA A 111 5.31 5.18 7.10
C ALA A 111 6.34 4.15 7.61
N THR A 112 6.25 3.75 8.88
CA THR A 112 7.13 2.79 9.56
C THR A 112 6.45 1.45 9.84
N GLU A 113 5.27 1.18 9.27
CA GLU A 113 4.58 -0.11 9.42
C GLU A 113 4.89 -1.08 8.27
N VAL A 114 5.64 -0.62 7.25
CA VAL A 114 6.03 -1.43 6.09
C VAL A 114 7.40 -0.98 5.58
N GLU A 115 8.33 -1.91 5.42
CA GLU A 115 9.71 -1.63 4.97
C GLU A 115 9.81 -1.44 3.46
N GLN A 116 8.95 -2.11 2.68
CA GLN A 116 9.07 -2.16 1.22
C GLN A 116 7.75 -2.00 0.48
N PHE A 117 7.82 -1.28 -0.63
CA PHE A 117 6.73 -1.11 -1.57
C PHE A 117 7.17 -1.70 -2.90
N LYS A 118 6.44 -2.68 -3.42
CA LYS A 118 6.81 -3.39 -4.64
C LYS A 118 5.73 -3.26 -5.69
N THR A 119 6.14 -3.14 -6.94
CA THR A 119 5.23 -3.21 -8.08
C THR A 119 5.41 -4.54 -8.80
N SER A 120 4.38 -5.00 -9.50
CA SER A 120 4.40 -6.29 -10.23
C SER A 120 5.50 -6.44 -11.28
N ASP A 121 6.15 -5.34 -11.73
CA ASP A 121 7.30 -5.38 -12.64
C ASP A 121 8.65 -5.55 -11.93
N GLY A 122 8.64 -5.67 -10.60
CA GLY A 122 9.80 -5.91 -9.76
C GLY A 122 10.44 -4.67 -9.15
N LYS A 123 9.98 -3.44 -9.47
CA LYS A 123 10.53 -2.25 -8.83
C LYS A 123 10.19 -2.22 -7.35
N THR A 124 11.17 -1.83 -6.55
CA THR A 124 11.09 -1.70 -5.09
C THR A 124 11.38 -0.27 -4.67
N LEU A 125 10.56 0.25 -3.76
CA LEU A 125 10.78 1.48 -3.01
C LEU A 125 10.90 1.11 -1.54
N LEU A 126 11.98 1.55 -0.88
CA LEU A 126 12.16 1.33 0.55
C LEU A 126 11.44 2.41 1.37
N ASP A 127 10.98 2.07 2.56
CA ASP A 127 10.42 3.00 3.57
C ASP A 127 11.29 4.25 3.76
N SER A 128 12.61 4.05 3.85
CA SER A 128 13.62 5.09 4.00
C SER A 128 13.65 6.08 2.84
N GLN A 129 13.05 5.74 1.70
CA GLN A 129 12.97 6.58 0.51
C GLN A 129 11.57 7.19 0.30
N VAL A 130 10.54 6.72 1.00
CA VAL A 130 9.15 7.21 0.87
C VAL A 130 9.06 8.72 1.10
N HIS A 131 9.83 9.24 2.06
CA HIS A 131 9.83 10.67 2.37
C HIS A 131 10.21 11.55 1.17
N ASN A 132 11.05 11.07 0.25
CA ASN A 132 11.42 11.80 -0.97
C ASN A 132 10.20 11.99 -1.89
N LEU A 133 9.38 10.94 -2.04
CA LEU A 133 8.17 10.96 -2.86
C LEU A 133 7.12 11.88 -2.23
N VAL A 134 6.90 11.73 -0.92
CA VAL A 134 5.96 12.58 -0.16
C VAL A 134 6.34 14.06 -0.28
N GLN A 135 7.62 14.42 -0.10
CA GLN A 135 8.07 15.81 -0.22
C GLN A 135 7.90 16.36 -1.63
N ALA A 136 8.24 15.57 -2.65
CA ALA A 136 8.09 16.01 -4.05
C ALA A 136 6.62 16.20 -4.43
N MET A 137 5.74 15.28 -4.00
CA MET A 137 4.30 15.33 -4.30
C MET A 137 3.56 16.40 -3.51
N ALA A 138 4.04 16.77 -2.32
CA ALA A 138 3.46 17.86 -1.51
C ALA A 138 3.47 19.23 -2.19
N ALA A 139 4.30 19.43 -3.22
CA ALA A 139 4.32 20.65 -4.02
C ALA A 139 3.12 20.79 -4.98
N PHE A 140 2.29 19.75 -5.10
CA PHE A 140 1.19 19.67 -6.07
C PHE A 140 -0.11 19.25 -5.40
N SER A 141 -1.24 19.58 -6.04
CA SER A 141 -2.50 18.95 -5.69
C SER A 141 -2.52 17.49 -6.18
N PRO A 142 -3.11 16.55 -5.42
CA PRO A 142 -3.31 15.19 -5.92
C PRO A 142 -4.02 15.20 -7.28
N PRO A 143 -3.63 14.32 -8.23
CA PRO A 143 -4.28 14.21 -9.52
C PRO A 143 -5.81 14.07 -9.40
N ALA A 144 -6.55 14.79 -10.24
CA ALA A 144 -8.00 14.84 -10.15
C ALA A 144 -8.65 13.51 -10.55
N ALA A 145 -9.83 13.24 -10.00
CA ALA A 145 -10.65 12.09 -10.41
C ALA A 145 -10.92 12.13 -11.92
N GLY A 146 -10.40 11.13 -12.65
CA GLY A 146 -10.47 11.03 -14.11
C GLY A 146 -9.12 11.10 -14.83
N GLN A 147 -8.05 11.57 -14.16
CA GLN A 147 -6.68 11.40 -14.66
C GLN A 147 -6.20 10.00 -14.30
N THR A 148 -5.65 9.25 -15.25
CA THR A 148 -5.15 7.88 -15.02
C THR A 148 -3.62 7.79 -14.95
N THR A 149 -2.95 8.93 -15.14
CA THR A 149 -1.50 9.12 -15.11
C THR A 149 -1.17 10.45 -14.45
N LEU A 150 0.10 10.65 -14.10
CA LEU A 150 0.58 11.97 -13.67
C LEU A 150 0.24 13.04 -14.72
N PRO A 151 -0.32 14.20 -14.30
CA PRO A 151 -0.50 15.36 -15.16
C PRO A 151 0.80 15.76 -15.85
N VAL A 152 0.74 16.16 -17.12
CA VAL A 152 1.93 16.50 -17.93
C VAL A 152 2.80 17.56 -17.26
N ASN A 153 2.19 18.53 -16.59
CA ASN A 153 2.89 19.59 -15.87
C ASN A 153 3.56 19.15 -14.55
N TYR A 154 3.32 17.92 -14.08
CA TYR A 154 3.96 17.35 -12.89
C TYR A 154 5.12 16.41 -13.26
N GLN A 155 5.04 15.79 -14.44
CA GLN A 155 5.92 14.71 -14.89
C GLN A 155 7.41 15.07 -14.83
N SER A 156 7.82 16.26 -15.28
CA SER A 156 9.24 16.65 -15.27
C SER A 156 9.84 16.62 -13.86
N SER A 157 9.07 17.10 -12.87
CA SER A 157 9.49 17.15 -11.47
C SER A 157 9.41 15.76 -10.82
N LEU A 158 8.30 15.04 -11.01
CA LEU A 158 8.05 13.80 -10.28
C LEU A 158 8.74 12.58 -10.90
N ASN A 159 8.85 12.49 -12.23
CA ASN A 159 9.46 11.31 -12.87
C ASN A 159 10.92 11.12 -12.45
N THR A 160 11.66 12.22 -12.24
CA THR A 160 13.05 12.18 -11.77
C THR A 160 13.13 11.58 -10.37
N VAL A 161 12.24 12.02 -9.46
CA VAL A 161 12.21 11.52 -8.07
C VAL A 161 11.74 10.07 -8.04
N ILE A 162 10.72 9.72 -8.81
CA ILE A 162 10.21 8.35 -8.93
C ILE A 162 11.33 7.42 -9.44
N ALA A 163 11.98 7.76 -10.54
CA ALA A 163 13.05 6.93 -11.12
C ALA A 163 14.29 6.81 -10.20
N ALA A 164 14.58 7.83 -9.38
CA ALA A 164 15.70 7.77 -8.44
C ALA A 164 15.44 6.87 -7.23
N ASN A 165 14.17 6.72 -6.81
CA ASN A 165 13.83 6.01 -5.57
C ASN A 165 13.28 4.60 -5.81
N TRP A 166 12.62 4.35 -6.95
CA TRP A 166 12.17 3.01 -7.33
C TRP A 166 13.27 2.29 -8.10
N GLN A 167 13.85 1.23 -7.51
CA GLN A 167 14.96 0.44 -8.09
C GLN A 167 14.52 -0.98 -8.45
#